data_AF-A0A923EJP6-F1
#
_entry.id   AF-A0A923EJP6-F1
#
_cell.length_a   1.000
_cell.length_b   1.000
_cell.length_c   1.000
_cell.angle_alpha   90.00
_cell.angle_beta   90.00
_cell.angle_gamma   90.00
#
_symmetry.space_group_name_H-M   'P 1'
#
loop_
_entity.id
_entity.type
_entity.pdbx_description
1 polymer ?
#
loop_
_entity_poly.entity_id
_entity_poly.type
_entity_poly.pdbx_seq_one_letter_code
_entity_poly.pdbx_strand_id
1 'polypeptide(L)'
;MTALASTDVAVSVATRDKDIGRGGMIRNMTIADITFGDGALTYPTGGVPLPAKGSFGFNKEIALGLLEQPSGDGYVYKYDRTNHKLKILDQSVTTGSTAAGAWVNGAFVEDAAGAETAIRLANTAVDTTYHLGELKEVPNTHTPAATTIRLMFIGD
;
A
#
# COMPACT_ATOMS: atom_id res chain seq x y z
N MET A 1 8.79 -19.37 -4.87
CA MET A 1 7.39 -19.00 -4.61
C MET A 1 6.90 -18.22 -5.81
N THR A 2 5.62 -18.36 -6.17
CA THR A 2 5.04 -17.63 -7.30
C THR A 2 4.64 -16.24 -6.82
N ALA A 3 5.05 -15.21 -7.54
CA ALA A 3 4.70 -13.84 -7.25
C ALA A 3 3.38 -13.45 -7.94
N LEU A 4 2.63 -12.51 -7.36
CA LEU A 4 1.44 -11.95 -7.99
C LEU A 4 1.75 -11.44 -9.41
N ALA A 5 1.00 -11.93 -10.38
CA ALA A 5 0.98 -11.41 -11.74
C ALA A 5 -0.23 -10.51 -11.95
N SER A 6 -0.29 -9.79 -13.07
CA SER A 6 -1.43 -8.93 -13.39
C SER A 6 -2.72 -9.74 -13.60
N THR A 7 -2.60 -11.04 -13.90
CA THR A 7 -3.72 -11.97 -13.97
C THR A 7 -4.33 -12.31 -12.61
N ASP A 8 -3.58 -12.09 -11.53
CA ASP A 8 -4.03 -12.33 -10.15
C ASP A 8 -4.65 -11.06 -9.53
N VAL A 9 -4.79 -10.00 -10.32
CA VAL A 9 -5.39 -8.74 -9.92
C VAL A 9 -6.74 -8.58 -10.59
N ALA A 10 -7.80 -8.58 -9.79
CA ALA A 10 -9.15 -8.33 -10.26
C ALA A 10 -9.44 -6.83 -10.30
N VAL A 11 -10.04 -6.37 -11.39
CA VAL A 11 -10.48 -4.98 -11.56
C VAL A 11 -11.99 -4.97 -11.74
N SER A 12 -12.67 -4.23 -10.88
CA SER A 12 -14.11 -3.98 -10.97
C SER A 12 -14.36 -2.50 -11.21
N VAL A 13 -15.22 -2.19 -12.18
CA VAL A 13 -15.63 -0.82 -12.49
C VAL A 13 -17.13 -0.80 -12.67
N ALA A 14 -17.84 -0.22 -11.71
CA ALA A 14 -19.28 -0.06 -11.81
C ALA A 14 -19.64 0.91 -12.95
N THR A 15 -20.79 0.70 -13.60
CA THR A 15 -21.21 1.52 -14.75
C THR A 15 -21.26 3.02 -14.43
N ARG A 16 -21.67 3.38 -13.21
CA ARG A 16 -21.72 4.78 -12.75
C ARG A 16 -20.34 5.43 -12.57
N ASP A 17 -19.33 4.59 -12.38
CA ASP A 17 -17.96 4.98 -12.05
C ASP A 17 -17.06 4.99 -13.29
N LYS A 18 -17.64 4.74 -14.49
CA LYS A 18 -16.99 4.88 -15.81
C LYS A 18 -17.25 6.26 -16.39
N ASP A 19 -16.21 6.87 -16.94
CA ASP A 19 -16.26 8.18 -17.60
C ASP A 19 -17.11 9.20 -16.82
N ILE A 20 -16.73 9.42 -15.57
CA ILE A 20 -17.47 10.28 -14.63
C ILE A 20 -17.52 11.73 -15.13
N GLY A 21 -16.54 12.13 -15.95
CA GLY A 21 -16.50 13.44 -16.62
C GLY A 21 -17.58 13.63 -17.70
N ARG A 22 -18.14 12.54 -18.25
CA ARG A 22 -19.25 12.53 -19.24
C ARG A 22 -19.08 13.53 -20.39
N GLY A 23 -17.88 13.66 -20.93
CA GLY A 23 -17.55 14.60 -22.00
C GLY A 23 -17.44 16.08 -21.59
N GLY A 24 -17.69 16.42 -20.32
CA GLY A 24 -17.42 17.75 -19.76
C GLY A 24 -15.95 17.95 -19.36
N MET A 25 -15.14 16.88 -19.41
CA MET A 25 -13.71 16.91 -19.15
C MET A 25 -12.91 16.50 -20.38
N ILE A 26 -11.71 17.05 -20.51
CA ILE A 26 -10.79 16.75 -21.61
C ILE A 26 -10.31 15.29 -21.56
N ARG A 27 -10.24 14.70 -20.36
CA ARG A 27 -9.81 13.32 -20.11
C ARG A 27 -10.90 12.56 -19.38
N ASN A 28 -11.00 11.27 -19.66
CA ASN A 28 -11.92 10.36 -18.99
C ASN A 28 -11.49 10.12 -17.55
N MET A 29 -12.46 9.91 -16.67
CA MET A 29 -12.23 9.62 -15.26
C MET A 29 -12.96 8.33 -14.90
N THR A 30 -12.22 7.35 -14.37
CA THR A 30 -12.78 6.06 -13.97
C THR A 30 -12.41 5.77 -12.53
N ILE A 31 -13.38 5.39 -11.70
CA ILE A 31 -13.11 4.83 -10.38
C ILE A 31 -13.21 3.31 -10.47
N ALA A 32 -12.16 2.63 -10.04
CA ALA A 32 -12.02 1.18 -10.08
C ALA A 32 -11.70 0.64 -8.68
N ASP A 33 -12.32 -0.49 -8.34
CA ASP A 33 -11.93 -1.30 -7.21
C ASP A 33 -10.94 -2.36 -7.71
N ILE A 34 -9.74 -2.38 -7.11
CA ILE A 34 -8.66 -3.29 -7.44
C ILE A 34 -8.51 -4.28 -6.30
N THR A 35 -8.74 -5.55 -6.56
CA THR A 35 -8.56 -6.64 -5.58
C THR A 35 -7.34 -7.48 -5.93
N PHE A 36 -6.48 -7.75 -4.95
CA PHE A 36 -5.30 -8.59 -5.10
C PHE A 36 -4.95 -9.24 -3.76
N GLY A 37 -4.01 -10.18 -3.80
CA GLY A 37 -3.56 -10.91 -2.63
C GLY A 37 -4.51 -12.04 -2.25
N ASP A 38 -3.91 -13.09 -1.70
CA ASP A 38 -4.59 -14.31 -1.26
C ASP A 38 -3.92 -14.92 -0.01
N GLY A 39 -2.91 -14.22 0.54
CA GLY A 39 -2.07 -14.69 1.64
C GLY A 39 -1.06 -15.78 1.24
N ALA A 40 -1.00 -16.20 -0.02
CA ALA A 40 -0.14 -17.29 -0.51
C ALA A 40 0.87 -16.84 -1.59
N LEU A 41 0.43 -16.02 -2.55
CA LEU A 41 1.28 -15.44 -3.59
C LEU A 41 2.14 -14.33 -3.01
N THR A 42 3.40 -14.27 -3.47
CA THR A 42 4.36 -13.31 -2.95
C THR A 42 4.29 -11.97 -3.66
N TYR A 43 4.69 -10.92 -2.96
CA TYR A 43 4.80 -9.57 -3.48
C TYR A 43 5.86 -9.50 -4.60
N PRO A 44 5.54 -8.97 -5.79
CA PRO A 44 6.50 -8.90 -6.90
C PRO A 44 7.50 -7.76 -6.73
N THR A 45 8.70 -7.93 -7.28
CA THR A 45 9.72 -6.87 -7.25
C THR A 45 9.20 -5.56 -7.84
N GLY A 46 9.21 -4.51 -7.03
CA GLY A 46 8.84 -3.14 -7.42
C GLY A 46 7.33 -2.89 -7.54
N GLY A 47 6.47 -3.78 -7.02
CA GLY A 47 5.02 -3.57 -6.95
C GLY A 47 4.18 -4.69 -7.53
N VAL A 48 2.93 -4.75 -7.08
CA VAL A 48 1.86 -5.55 -7.67
C VAL A 48 1.56 -5.01 -9.08
N PRO A 49 1.77 -5.80 -10.15
CA PRO A 49 1.49 -5.35 -11.51
C PRO A 49 -0.01 -5.20 -11.74
N LEU A 50 -0.44 -4.04 -12.26
CA LEU A 50 -1.84 -3.84 -12.60
C LEU A 50 -2.17 -4.43 -13.97
N PRO A 51 -3.44 -4.85 -14.20
CA PRO A 51 -3.92 -5.25 -15.53
C PRO A 51 -3.74 -4.14 -16.56
N ALA A 52 -3.77 -4.49 -17.85
CA ALA A 52 -3.62 -3.49 -18.91
C ALA A 52 -4.66 -2.36 -18.77
N LYS A 53 -4.27 -1.12 -19.14
CA LYS A 53 -5.10 0.09 -19.08
C LYS A 53 -6.53 -0.04 -19.62
N GLY A 54 -6.76 -0.91 -20.61
CA GLY A 54 -8.09 -1.21 -21.15
C GLY A 54 -9.06 -1.80 -20.12
N SER A 55 -8.54 -2.49 -19.10
CA SER A 55 -9.32 -3.01 -17.96
C SER A 55 -9.97 -1.90 -17.14
N PHE A 56 -9.43 -0.68 -17.21
CA PHE A 56 -9.94 0.52 -16.54
C PHE A 56 -10.72 1.45 -17.49
N GLY A 57 -10.93 1.03 -18.75
CA GLY A 57 -11.67 1.80 -19.75
C GLY A 57 -10.87 2.84 -20.52
N PHE A 58 -9.53 2.81 -20.46
CA PHE A 58 -8.65 3.73 -21.19
C PHE A 58 -8.03 3.07 -22.41
N ASN A 59 -7.87 3.82 -23.51
CA ASN A 59 -7.38 3.29 -24.77
C ASN A 59 -5.91 3.68 -25.05
N LYS A 60 -5.49 4.85 -24.58
CA LYS A 60 -4.18 5.46 -24.84
C LYS A 60 -3.31 5.50 -23.59
N GLU A 61 -3.78 6.08 -22.49
CA GLU A 61 -2.95 6.25 -21.30
C GLU A 61 -3.75 6.41 -20.01
N ILE A 62 -3.09 6.09 -18.89
CA ILE A 62 -3.49 6.52 -17.55
C ILE A 62 -2.56 7.66 -17.16
N ALA A 63 -3.07 8.89 -17.22
CA ALA A 63 -2.30 10.10 -16.94
C ALA A 63 -2.05 10.29 -15.44
N LEU A 64 -3.04 9.96 -14.60
CA LEU A 64 -3.01 10.09 -13.15
C LEU A 64 -3.77 8.95 -12.47
N GLY A 65 -3.30 8.51 -11.31
CA GLY A 65 -4.02 7.63 -10.40
C GLY A 65 -4.04 8.25 -9.01
N LEU A 66 -5.23 8.40 -8.45
CA LEU A 66 -5.47 8.82 -7.06
C LEU A 66 -6.00 7.61 -6.31
N LEU A 67 -5.43 7.33 -5.15
CA LEU A 67 -5.73 6.15 -4.38
C LEU A 67 -6.37 6.55 -3.06
N GLU A 68 -7.46 5.88 -2.71
CA GLU A 68 -8.05 5.93 -1.37
C GLU A 68 -7.36 4.87 -0.51
N GLN A 69 -6.70 5.29 0.57
CA GLN A 69 -6.02 4.35 1.47
C GLN A 69 -7.07 3.50 2.19
N PRO A 70 -6.98 2.16 2.15
CA PRO A 70 -7.83 1.31 2.96
C PRO A 70 -7.58 1.60 4.44
N SER A 71 -8.65 1.65 5.24
CA SER A 71 -8.51 1.85 6.68
C SER A 71 -8.10 0.54 7.35
N GLY A 72 -6.95 0.54 8.06
CA GLY A 72 -6.70 -0.43 9.12
C GLY A 72 -5.82 -1.64 8.81
N ASP A 73 -5.19 -1.73 7.63
CA ASP A 73 -4.19 -2.77 7.35
C ASP A 73 -2.74 -2.38 7.71
N GLY A 74 -2.53 -1.11 8.10
CA GLY A 74 -1.22 -0.59 8.49
C GLY A 74 -0.27 -0.32 7.33
N TYR A 75 -0.73 -0.47 6.09
CA TYR A 75 0.05 -0.20 4.89
C TYR A 75 -0.30 1.16 4.29
N VAL A 76 0.66 1.69 3.53
CA VAL A 76 0.48 2.86 2.68
C VAL A 76 0.69 2.43 1.25
N TYR A 77 -0.34 2.59 0.44
CA TYR A 77 -0.31 2.22 -0.95
C TYR A 77 0.06 3.40 -1.85
N LYS A 78 0.89 3.16 -2.86
CA LYS A 78 1.22 4.18 -3.87
C LYS A 78 1.12 3.59 -5.27
N TYR A 79 0.54 4.37 -6.19
CA TYR A 79 0.53 4.01 -7.60
C TYR A 79 1.83 4.47 -8.27
N ASP A 80 2.63 3.53 -8.76
CA ASP A 80 3.77 3.79 -9.63
C ASP A 80 3.30 3.85 -11.09
N ARG A 81 3.04 5.07 -11.55
CA ARG A 81 2.56 5.35 -12.90
C ARG A 81 3.55 4.89 -13.98
N THR A 82 4.85 5.02 -13.73
CA THR A 82 5.89 4.73 -14.71
C THR A 82 5.91 3.24 -15.04
N ASN A 83 5.78 2.40 -14.01
CA ASN A 83 5.83 0.95 -14.15
C ASN A 83 4.44 0.29 -14.22
N HIS A 84 3.38 1.08 -14.04
CA HIS A 84 2.00 0.61 -13.92
C HIS A 84 1.83 -0.46 -12.83
N LYS A 85 2.30 -0.13 -11.63
CA LYS A 85 2.29 -1.02 -10.47
C LYS A 85 1.71 -0.34 -9.24
N LEU A 86 1.17 -1.14 -8.34
CA LEU A 86 0.78 -0.71 -7.00
C LEU A 86 1.87 -1.12 -6.00
N LYS A 87 2.43 -0.15 -5.27
CA LYS A 87 3.42 -0.37 -4.22
C LYS A 87 2.75 -0.44 -2.87
N ILE A 88 3.22 -1.37 -2.04
CA ILE A 88 2.83 -1.51 -0.63
C ILE A 88 4.02 -1.03 0.19
N LEU A 89 3.79 -0.02 1.02
CA LEU A 89 4.80 0.57 1.88
C LEU A 89 4.40 0.40 3.34
N ASP A 90 5.37 0.18 4.22
CA ASP A 90 5.15 0.14 5.66
C ASP A 90 6.08 1.11 6.41
N GLN A 91 5.65 1.52 7.61
CA GLN A 91 6.52 2.16 8.60
C GLN A 91 6.72 1.16 9.72
N SER A 92 7.96 0.96 10.15
CA SER A 92 8.24 0.09 11.29
C SER A 92 8.81 0.90 12.45
N VAL A 93 8.11 0.87 13.62
CA VAL A 93 8.54 0.98 15.04
C VAL A 93 8.14 2.25 15.88
N THR A 94 7.48 2.07 17.05
CA THR A 94 7.10 3.07 18.11
C THR A 94 7.55 2.62 19.53
N THR A 95 8.34 3.39 20.30
CA THR A 95 8.83 3.00 21.67
C THR A 95 7.82 3.26 22.82
N GLY A 96 7.66 2.36 23.81
CA GLY A 96 6.83 2.46 25.04
C GLY A 96 7.56 2.97 26.30
N SER A 97 6.88 2.94 27.46
CA SER A 97 7.31 3.65 28.70
C SER A 97 8.09 2.81 29.73
N THR A 98 8.34 1.51 29.50
CA THR A 98 9.08 0.65 30.45
C THR A 98 10.54 0.43 30.04
N ALA A 99 11.48 0.56 30.99
CA ALA A 99 12.88 0.18 30.81
C ALA A 99 13.13 -1.27 31.26
N ALA A 100 13.70 -2.13 30.41
CA ALA A 100 14.15 -3.47 30.84
C ALA A 100 15.51 -3.39 31.56
N GLY A 101 15.57 -3.90 32.80
CA GLY A 101 16.71 -3.82 33.71
C GLY A 101 18.03 -4.53 33.32
N ALA A 102 18.30 -4.81 32.04
CA ALA A 102 19.56 -5.45 31.62
C ALA A 102 20.36 -4.72 30.53
N TRP A 103 19.94 -3.55 30.03
CA TRP A 103 20.74 -2.79 29.05
C TRP A 103 20.55 -1.28 29.25
N VAL A 104 21.66 -0.56 29.38
CA VAL A 104 21.76 0.74 30.06
C VAL A 104 21.05 1.92 29.36
N ASN A 105 20.63 1.82 28.09
CA ASN A 105 20.00 2.96 27.36
C ASN A 105 19.00 2.50 26.26
N GLY A 106 17.70 2.30 26.52
CA GLY A 106 16.68 2.21 25.46
C GLY A 106 15.35 1.58 25.88
N ALA A 107 14.24 2.10 25.36
CA ALA A 107 12.87 1.68 25.69
C ALA A 107 12.35 0.49 24.83
N PHE A 108 11.37 -0.25 25.34
CA PHE A 108 10.60 -1.22 24.55
C PHE A 108 9.79 -0.53 23.45
N VAL A 109 9.23 -1.29 22.51
CA VAL A 109 8.33 -0.78 21.48
C VAL A 109 6.92 -1.30 21.68
N GLU A 110 5.95 -0.41 21.63
CA GLU A 110 4.53 -0.73 21.61
C GLU A 110 4.17 -1.32 20.24
N ASP A 111 3.51 -2.47 20.26
CA ASP A 111 2.81 -2.98 19.09
C ASP A 111 1.54 -2.16 18.81
N ALA A 112 0.84 -2.50 17.73
CA ALA A 112 -0.39 -1.80 17.33
C ALA A 112 -1.54 -1.92 18.36
N ALA A 113 -1.43 -2.81 19.35
CA ALA A 113 -2.39 -2.97 20.44
C ALA A 113 -1.95 -2.28 21.74
N GLY A 114 -0.84 -1.51 21.72
CA GLY A 114 -0.29 -0.83 22.88
C GLY A 114 0.43 -1.77 23.86
N ALA A 115 0.78 -2.99 23.44
CA ALA A 115 1.54 -3.92 24.27
C ALA A 115 3.05 -3.86 23.93
N GLU A 116 3.90 -3.89 24.94
CA GLU A 116 5.36 -3.83 24.81
C GLU A 116 5.97 -5.18 24.37
N THR A 117 5.60 -5.68 23.19
CA THR A 117 5.99 -7.03 22.73
C THR A 117 6.98 -7.06 21.56
N ALA A 118 7.41 -5.91 21.02
CA ALA A 118 8.23 -5.82 19.80
C ALA A 118 9.55 -5.01 19.94
N ILE A 119 10.29 -4.95 18.80
CA ILE A 119 11.64 -4.42 18.49
C ILE A 119 12.31 -3.48 19.53
N ARG A 120 13.63 -3.62 19.76
CA ARG A 120 14.41 -2.77 20.67
C ARG A 120 15.16 -1.66 19.90
N LEU A 121 15.06 -0.39 20.33
CA LEU A 121 15.86 0.72 19.79
C LEU A 121 16.79 1.28 20.88
N ALA A 122 18.10 1.04 20.75
CA ALA A 122 19.10 1.55 21.70
C ALA A 122 19.24 3.08 21.62
N ASN A 123 19.54 3.71 22.77
CA ASN A 123 19.71 5.15 22.97
C ASN A 123 18.48 6.00 22.60
N THR A 124 17.27 5.45 22.73
CA THR A 124 16.02 6.21 22.60
C THR A 124 15.62 6.83 23.95
N ALA A 125 15.10 8.06 23.92
CA ALA A 125 14.47 8.70 25.06
C ALA A 125 13.04 8.18 25.23
N VAL A 126 12.57 8.08 26.47
CA VAL A 126 11.17 7.75 26.79
C VAL A 126 10.25 8.85 26.24
N ASP A 127 9.00 8.48 25.93
CA ASP A 127 7.95 9.40 25.43
C ASP A 127 8.36 10.27 24.23
N THR A 128 9.30 9.78 23.41
CA THR A 128 9.87 10.53 22.28
C THR A 128 9.47 9.88 20.95
N THR A 129 8.89 10.67 20.05
CA THR A 129 8.60 10.22 18.69
C THR A 129 9.87 10.27 17.84
N TYR A 130 10.26 9.12 17.27
CA TYR A 130 11.36 9.03 16.33
C TYR A 130 10.83 8.94 14.89
N HIS A 131 11.29 9.86 14.03
CA HIS A 131 11.02 9.76 12.60
C HIS A 131 12.00 8.78 11.96
N LEU A 132 11.52 7.60 11.61
CA LEU A 132 12.34 6.50 11.07
C LEU A 132 12.61 6.61 9.56
N GLY A 133 12.42 7.80 9.01
CA GLY A 133 12.58 8.10 7.60
C GLY A 133 11.38 7.71 6.74
N GLU A 134 11.60 7.67 5.43
CA GLU A 134 10.59 7.30 4.45
C GLU A 134 10.20 5.82 4.58
N LEU A 135 8.92 5.54 4.34
CA LEU A 135 8.38 4.19 4.27
C LEU A 135 9.14 3.35 3.25
N LYS A 136 9.36 2.08 3.57
CA LYS A 136 10.03 1.14 2.67
C LYS A 136 9.00 0.25 2.00
N GLU A 137 9.33 -0.18 0.79
CA GLU A 137 8.54 -1.16 0.07
C GLU A 137 8.67 -2.53 0.75
N VAL A 138 7.54 -3.22 0.91
CA VAL A 138 7.53 -4.55 1.52
C VAL A 138 8.43 -5.52 0.74
N PRO A 139 9.09 -6.47 1.40
CA PRO A 139 10.01 -7.40 0.74
C PRO A 139 9.27 -8.32 -0.23
N ASN A 140 9.98 -8.86 -1.22
CA ASN A 140 9.41 -9.82 -2.18
C ASN A 140 9.02 -11.18 -1.58
N THR A 141 9.26 -11.38 -0.27
CA THR A 141 8.79 -12.52 0.52
C THR A 141 7.45 -12.27 1.20
N HIS A 142 6.96 -11.02 1.22
CA HIS A 142 5.66 -10.67 1.79
C HIS A 142 4.54 -11.33 0.97
N THR A 143 3.52 -11.87 1.63
CA THR A 143 2.33 -12.46 1.01
C THR A 143 1.10 -11.64 1.39
N PRO A 144 0.69 -10.66 0.57
CA PRO A 144 -0.45 -9.81 0.90
C PRO A 144 -1.71 -10.65 1.12
N ALA A 145 -2.43 -10.37 2.20
CA ALA A 145 -3.79 -10.86 2.36
C ALA A 145 -4.69 -10.31 1.23
N ALA A 146 -5.89 -10.88 1.08
CA ALA A 146 -6.86 -10.36 0.13
C ALA A 146 -7.25 -8.92 0.50
N THR A 147 -6.86 -7.97 -0.34
CA THR A 147 -7.07 -6.54 -0.13
C THR A 147 -7.78 -5.95 -1.35
N THR A 148 -8.77 -5.10 -1.09
CA THR A 148 -9.44 -4.29 -2.12
C THR A 148 -9.10 -2.83 -1.91
N ILE A 149 -8.66 -2.15 -2.97
CA ILE A 149 -8.33 -0.73 -2.94
C ILE A 149 -9.10 0.00 -4.01
N ARG A 150 -9.67 1.14 -3.63
CA ARG A 150 -10.39 2.03 -4.53
C ARG A 150 -9.43 3.05 -5.14
N LEU A 151 -9.32 3.06 -6.47
CA LEU A 151 -8.48 3.98 -7.22
C LEU A 151 -9.30 4.75 -8.23
N MET A 152 -9.04 6.04 -8.30
CA MET A 152 -9.55 6.91 -9.35
C MET A 152 -8.44 7.16 -10.37
N PHE A 153 -8.68 6.77 -11.61
CA PHE A 153 -7.79 7.02 -12.72
C PHE A 153 -8.33 8.13 -13.62
N ILE A 154 -7.41 8.92 -14.17
CA ILE A 154 -7.69 9.94 -15.18
C ILE A 154 -6.82 9.64 -16.38
N GLY A 155 -7.40 9.59 -17.57
CA GLY A 155 -6.71 9.15 -18.78
C GLY A 155 -7.57 9.21 -20.04
N ASP A 156 -7.06 8.63 -21.13
CA ASP A 156 -7.70 8.58 -22.46
C ASP A 156 -7.67 7.16 -23.02
#